data_AF-A0AAU9XND4-F1
#
_entry.id   AF-A0AAU9XND4-F1
#
_cell.length_a   1.000
_cell.length_b   1.000
_cell.length_c   1.000
_cell.angle_alpha   90.00
_cell.angle_beta   90.00
_cell.angle_gamma   90.00
#
_symmetry.space_group_name_H-M   'P 1'
#
loop_
_entity.id
_entity.type
_entity.pdbx_description
1 polymer ?
#
loop_
_entity_poly.entity_id
_entity_poly.type
_entity_poly.pdbx_seq_one_letter_code
_entity_poly.pdbx_strand_id
1 'polypeptide(L)'
;KNACKKKPCPRNAICQVGFSSEGYRCVCVPGYTSEDCTEDVDECNLGENKCDSNAECINTRGSYDCKCKEGFTGDGLTCTANGCYNYSTLRDAKRKSTYEIPRYSEGVCDNWLSEGWYRFEGAAGTKMPTTSVDDYHCNTVFPGWLNGAEPTVGDGEVFRTVCFTRGADTCKHSITIVMKNCGSYFIYKLVPPPACNYRYCGTD
;
A
#
# COMPACT_ATOMS: atom_id res chain seq x y z
N LYS A 1 44.90 33.66 -14.53
CA LYS A 1 44.78 32.34 -15.21
C LYS A 1 43.82 31.49 -14.41
N ASN A 2 42.70 31.01 -14.99
CA ASN A 2 41.81 30.08 -14.29
C ASN A 2 42.41 28.66 -14.39
N ALA A 3 42.98 28.16 -13.30
CA ALA A 3 43.63 26.85 -13.25
C ALA A 3 42.67 25.68 -13.52
N CYS A 4 41.38 25.82 -13.21
CA CYS A 4 40.36 24.81 -13.48
C CYS A 4 40.08 24.56 -14.97
N LYS A 5 40.49 25.47 -15.87
CA LYS A 5 40.36 25.26 -17.32
C LYS A 5 41.12 24.03 -17.83
N LYS A 6 42.17 23.59 -17.12
CA LYS A 6 42.97 22.43 -17.48
C LYS A 6 42.42 21.09 -16.95
N LYS A 7 41.26 21.11 -16.28
CA LYS A 7 40.68 19.94 -15.57
C LYS A 7 41.72 19.19 -14.71
N PRO A 8 42.36 19.89 -13.74
CA PRO A 8 43.44 19.29 -12.93
C PRO A 8 42.93 18.29 -11.87
N CYS A 9 41.63 18.28 -11.56
CA CYS A 9 41.07 17.47 -10.48
C CYS A 9 40.77 16.02 -10.91
N PRO A 10 40.82 15.05 -9.96
CA PRO A 10 40.47 13.66 -10.22
C PRO A 10 38.97 13.49 -10.57
N ARG A 11 38.59 12.26 -10.94
CA ARG A 11 37.16 11.95 -11.13
C ARG A 11 36.39 12.18 -9.82
N ASN A 12 35.10 12.48 -9.94
CA ASN A 12 34.23 12.76 -8.79
C ASN A 12 34.71 13.94 -7.92
N ALA A 13 35.41 14.92 -8.51
CA ALA A 13 35.83 16.13 -7.83
C ALA A 13 35.43 17.40 -8.60
N ILE A 14 35.12 18.45 -7.84
CA ILE A 14 34.81 19.79 -8.32
C ILE A 14 36.03 20.68 -8.11
N CYS A 15 36.47 21.36 -9.17
CA CYS A 15 37.55 22.34 -9.10
C CYS A 15 37.01 23.71 -8.67
N GLN A 16 37.55 24.26 -7.58
CA GLN A 16 37.19 25.57 -7.04
C GLN A 16 38.39 26.54 -7.14
N VAL A 17 38.21 27.72 -7.73
CA VAL A 17 39.28 28.71 -7.93
C VAL A 17 39.53 29.58 -6.69
N GLY A 18 40.78 30.00 -6.46
CA GLY A 18 41.13 31.03 -5.48
C GLY A 18 41.42 30.58 -4.05
N PHE A 19 41.59 29.27 -3.81
CA PHE A 19 41.71 28.70 -2.46
C PHE A 19 43.14 28.30 -2.03
N SER A 20 44.11 28.22 -2.95
CA SER A 20 45.47 27.74 -2.66
C SER A 20 46.53 28.63 -3.30
N SER A 21 47.79 28.39 -2.95
CA SER A 21 48.97 28.97 -3.61
C SER A 21 49.03 28.64 -5.11
N GLU A 22 48.43 27.52 -5.55
CA GLU A 22 48.29 27.14 -6.95
C GLU A 22 47.08 27.82 -7.65
N GLY A 23 46.25 28.53 -6.90
CA GLY A 23 45.07 29.24 -7.40
C GLY A 23 43.82 28.38 -7.60
N TYR A 24 43.82 27.11 -7.14
CA TYR A 24 42.65 26.22 -7.14
C TYR A 24 42.73 25.14 -6.06
N ARG A 25 41.60 24.53 -5.72
CA ARG A 25 41.54 23.27 -4.94
C ARG A 25 40.53 22.31 -5.56
N CYS A 26 40.70 21.02 -5.29
CA CYS A 26 39.76 19.98 -5.66
C CYS A 26 38.97 19.56 -4.42
N VAL A 27 37.65 19.43 -4.56
CA VAL A 27 36.75 18.97 -3.50
C VAL A 27 35.92 17.82 -4.07
N CYS A 28 35.86 16.68 -3.39
CA CYS A 28 35.04 15.57 -3.85
C CYS A 28 33.57 16.00 -3.97
N VAL A 29 32.87 15.47 -4.98
CA VAL A 29 31.41 15.58 -5.06
C VAL A 29 30.80 14.85 -3.85
N PRO A 30 29.59 15.23 -3.39
CA PRO A 30 28.89 14.50 -2.33
C PRO A 30 28.85 13.00 -2.62
N GLY A 31 29.02 12.17 -1.58
CA GLY A 31 29.09 10.71 -1.69
C GLY A 31 30.49 10.15 -1.93
N TYR A 32 31.53 10.99 -2.06
CA TYR A 32 32.92 10.53 -2.25
C TYR A 32 33.89 11.18 -1.25
N THR A 33 34.91 10.42 -0.87
CA THR A 33 36.00 10.81 0.03
C THR A 33 37.36 10.34 -0.51
N SER A 34 38.44 10.52 0.25
CA SER A 34 39.87 10.36 -0.11
C SER A 34 40.45 11.48 -0.98
N GLU A 35 41.78 11.53 -1.08
CA GLU A 35 42.51 12.53 -1.88
C GLU A 35 42.16 12.45 -3.38
N ASP A 36 41.96 11.23 -3.89
CA ASP A 36 41.61 10.98 -5.29
C ASP A 36 40.09 10.86 -5.55
N CYS A 37 39.26 11.09 -4.52
CA CYS A 37 37.80 10.96 -4.60
C CYS A 37 37.31 9.58 -5.12
N THR A 38 38.06 8.53 -4.79
CA THR A 38 37.77 7.14 -5.22
C THR A 38 37.05 6.32 -4.16
N GLU A 39 37.15 6.74 -2.91
CA GLU A 39 36.47 6.09 -1.80
C GLU A 39 35.04 6.60 -1.71
N ASP A 40 34.15 5.66 -1.45
CA ASP A 40 32.73 5.89 -1.27
C ASP A 40 32.45 6.36 0.16
N VAL A 41 31.53 7.31 0.31
CA VAL A 41 31.01 7.66 1.63
C VAL A 41 29.78 6.79 1.88
N ASP A 42 29.80 6.01 2.96
CA ASP A 42 28.65 5.20 3.33
C ASP A 42 27.69 6.00 4.22
N GLU A 43 26.74 6.71 3.61
CA GLU A 43 25.78 7.54 4.35
C GLU A 43 24.83 6.71 5.23
N CYS A 44 24.67 5.41 4.95
CA CYS A 44 23.88 4.51 5.78
C CYS A 44 24.57 4.25 7.12
N ASN A 45 25.87 3.93 7.10
CA ASN A 45 26.66 3.68 8.31
C ASN A 45 26.93 4.96 9.12
N LEU A 46 26.98 6.11 8.46
CA LEU A 46 27.12 7.42 9.12
C LEU A 46 25.79 7.95 9.69
N GLY A 47 24.65 7.38 9.30
CA GLY A 47 23.33 7.88 9.68
C GLY A 47 22.97 9.22 9.03
N GLU A 48 23.63 9.56 7.91
CA GLU A 48 23.41 10.81 7.16
C GLU A 48 22.37 10.64 6.03
N ASN A 49 21.73 9.47 5.96
CA ASN A 49 20.66 9.19 5.01
C ASN A 49 19.33 9.85 5.41
N LYS A 50 18.44 10.04 4.42
CA LYS A 50 17.10 10.61 4.60
C LYS A 50 15.99 9.57 4.49
N CYS A 51 16.32 8.29 4.65
CA CYS A 51 15.33 7.23 4.54
C CYS A 51 14.26 7.35 5.62
N ASP A 52 13.04 6.92 5.31
CA ASP A 52 11.96 6.83 6.29
C ASP A 52 12.39 5.92 7.47
N SER A 53 11.88 6.18 8.67
CA SER A 53 12.00 5.29 9.83
C SER A 53 11.60 3.82 9.53
N ASN A 54 10.66 3.63 8.59
CA ASN A 54 10.17 2.35 8.11
C ASN A 54 10.86 1.90 6.82
N ALA A 55 12.01 2.47 6.47
CA ALA A 55 12.86 2.04 5.36
C ALA A 55 14.22 1.52 5.85
N GLU A 56 14.82 0.68 5.02
CA GLU A 56 16.20 0.23 5.09
C GLU A 56 17.04 1.11 4.14
N CYS A 57 18.17 1.62 4.65
CA CYS A 57 19.15 2.33 3.85
C CYS A 57 20.09 1.33 3.20
N ILE A 58 20.31 1.47 1.90
CA ILE A 58 21.17 0.61 1.08
C ILE A 58 22.25 1.50 0.49
N ASN A 59 23.50 1.34 0.95
CA ASN A 59 24.60 2.14 0.44
C ASN A 59 24.90 1.79 -1.02
N THR A 60 25.19 2.81 -1.83
CA THR A 60 25.53 2.67 -3.25
C THR A 60 26.74 3.54 -3.58
N ARG A 61 27.41 3.29 -4.70
CA ARG A 61 28.63 4.07 -5.00
C ARG A 61 28.28 5.53 -5.33
N GLY A 62 28.64 6.45 -4.44
CA GLY A 62 28.42 7.88 -4.51
C GLY A 62 27.07 8.34 -3.98
N SER A 63 26.27 7.47 -3.37
CA SER A 63 24.95 7.80 -2.82
C SER A 63 24.36 6.65 -2.00
N TYR A 64 23.06 6.70 -1.68
CA TYR A 64 22.34 5.60 -1.08
C TYR A 64 20.93 5.52 -1.66
N ASP A 65 20.37 4.31 -1.62
CA ASP A 65 18.97 4.06 -1.91
C ASP A 65 18.22 3.76 -0.61
N CYS A 66 16.92 4.07 -0.60
CA CYS A 66 16.03 3.73 0.49
C CYS A 66 14.98 2.72 0.02
N LYS A 67 14.75 1.67 0.80
CA LYS A 67 13.75 0.65 0.50
C LYS A 67 12.84 0.45 1.69
N CYS A 68 11.52 0.59 1.52
CA CYS A 68 10.58 0.33 2.61
C CYS A 68 10.75 -1.11 3.15
N LYS A 69 10.72 -1.23 4.48
CA LYS A 69 10.77 -2.49 5.21
C LYS A 69 9.55 -3.35 4.87
N GLU A 70 9.65 -4.64 5.17
CA GLU A 70 8.52 -5.57 5.03
C GLU A 70 7.29 -5.03 5.77
N GLY A 71 6.13 -5.12 5.12
CA GLY A 71 4.89 -4.54 5.64
C GLY A 71 4.67 -3.07 5.34
N PHE A 72 5.59 -2.40 4.64
CA PHE A 72 5.44 -1.02 4.18
C PHE A 72 5.54 -0.90 2.65
N THR A 73 5.06 0.21 2.11
CA THR A 73 5.13 0.55 0.69
C THR A 73 5.39 2.04 0.52
N GLY A 74 6.05 2.43 -0.58
CA GLY A 74 6.42 3.81 -0.83
C GLY A 74 7.73 3.90 -1.62
N ASP A 75 8.33 5.08 -1.63
CA ASP A 75 9.59 5.38 -2.33
C ASP A 75 10.85 5.21 -1.45
N GLY A 76 10.68 4.76 -0.20
CA GLY A 76 11.77 4.60 0.77
C GLY A 76 12.09 5.88 1.56
N LEU A 77 11.73 7.06 1.05
CA LEU A 77 11.79 8.34 1.79
C LEU A 77 10.48 8.60 2.54
N THR A 78 9.37 8.10 2.00
CA THR A 78 8.07 8.04 2.65
C THR A 78 7.55 6.61 2.55
N CYS A 79 7.38 5.95 3.69
CA CYS A 79 6.87 4.58 3.75
C CYS A 79 5.57 4.56 4.56
N THR A 80 4.51 3.99 3.97
CA THR A 80 3.22 3.79 4.61
C THR A 80 2.92 2.33 4.80
N ALA A 81 2.14 1.98 5.83
CA ALA A 81 1.76 0.60 6.10
C ALA A 81 1.06 0.00 4.88
N ASN A 82 1.57 -1.12 4.39
CA ASN A 82 1.02 -1.81 3.26
C ASN A 82 -0.16 -2.68 3.71
N GLY A 83 -1.35 -2.38 3.19
CA GLY A 83 -2.57 -3.12 3.51
C GLY A 83 -2.46 -4.63 3.24
N CYS A 84 -1.53 -5.09 2.38
CA CYS A 84 -1.29 -6.51 2.13
C CYS A 84 -0.56 -7.24 3.26
N TYR A 85 -0.05 -6.52 4.26
CA TYR A 85 0.60 -7.13 5.44
C TYR A 85 -0.06 -6.70 6.75
N ASN A 86 -0.85 -5.62 6.72
CA ASN A 86 -1.59 -5.12 7.86
C ASN A 86 -3.09 -5.04 7.54
N TYR A 87 -3.80 -6.12 7.88
CA TYR A 87 -5.25 -6.25 7.68
C TYR A 87 -5.90 -7.11 8.77
N SER A 88 -7.19 -6.88 9.00
CA SER A 88 -8.05 -7.73 9.82
C SER A 88 -8.69 -8.84 8.99
N THR A 89 -9.02 -9.97 9.60
CA THR A 89 -9.61 -11.11 8.87
C THR A 89 -11.10 -11.24 9.15
N LEU A 90 -11.88 -11.50 8.10
CA LEU A 90 -13.30 -11.82 8.16
C LEU A 90 -13.46 -13.32 7.94
N ARG A 91 -13.63 -14.08 9.04
CA ARG A 91 -13.63 -15.55 9.04
C ARG A 91 -14.97 -16.22 9.36
N ASP A 92 -15.95 -15.43 9.78
CA ASP A 92 -17.27 -15.94 10.15
C ASP A 92 -17.93 -16.66 8.96
N ALA A 93 -18.20 -17.96 9.12
CA ALA A 93 -18.86 -18.80 8.11
C ALA A 93 -20.20 -18.23 7.64
N LYS A 94 -20.90 -17.50 8.52
CA LYS A 94 -22.17 -16.86 8.19
C LYS A 94 -22.04 -15.68 7.23
N ARG A 95 -20.81 -15.28 6.87
CA ARG A 95 -20.55 -14.28 5.82
C ARG A 95 -20.60 -14.85 4.41
N LYS A 96 -20.67 -16.17 4.25
CA LYS A 96 -20.72 -16.79 2.93
C LYS A 96 -21.98 -16.33 2.19
N SER A 97 -21.84 -16.00 0.91
CA SER A 97 -22.94 -15.57 0.04
C SER A 97 -24.07 -16.60 -0.06
N THR A 98 -23.77 -17.87 0.19
CA THR A 98 -24.74 -18.98 0.21
C THR A 98 -25.36 -19.22 1.58
N TYR A 99 -24.99 -18.48 2.62
CA TYR A 99 -25.58 -18.63 3.95
C TYR A 99 -26.90 -17.88 4.02
N GLU A 100 -28.01 -18.61 4.03
CA GLU A 100 -29.37 -18.06 4.08
C GLU A 100 -29.87 -17.86 5.52
N ILE A 101 -30.69 -16.84 5.72
CA ILE A 101 -31.51 -16.66 6.93
C ILE A 101 -33.00 -16.66 6.57
N PRO A 102 -33.89 -17.05 7.50
CA PRO A 102 -35.32 -16.95 7.27
C PRO A 102 -35.73 -15.53 6.88
N ARG A 103 -36.66 -15.43 5.93
CA ARG A 103 -37.25 -14.13 5.57
C ARG A 103 -37.81 -13.46 6.82
N TYR A 104 -37.65 -12.14 6.88
CA TYR A 104 -38.03 -11.28 8.00
C TYR A 104 -37.20 -11.47 9.29
N SER A 105 -36.15 -12.31 9.27
CA SER A 105 -35.15 -12.29 10.34
C SER A 105 -34.32 -11.00 10.29
N GLU A 106 -33.89 -10.52 11.46
CA GLU A 106 -33.05 -9.33 11.58
C GLU A 106 -31.61 -9.55 11.07
N GLY A 107 -31.10 -10.79 11.15
CA GLY A 107 -29.72 -11.11 10.78
C GLY A 107 -28.69 -10.38 11.67
N VAL A 108 -27.48 -10.19 11.14
CA VAL A 108 -26.42 -9.35 11.72
C VAL A 108 -25.94 -8.32 10.70
N CYS A 109 -25.12 -7.39 11.13
CA CYS A 109 -24.69 -6.24 10.34
C CYS A 109 -23.21 -5.89 10.57
N ASP A 110 -22.65 -5.01 9.74
CA ASP A 110 -21.27 -4.52 9.82
C ASP A 110 -21.17 -3.03 10.20
N ASN A 111 -22.24 -2.40 10.73
CA ASN A 111 -22.21 -0.96 11.08
C ASN A 111 -21.25 -0.60 12.24
N TRP A 112 -20.77 -1.61 12.97
CA TRP A 112 -19.74 -1.51 14.01
C TRP A 112 -18.32 -1.74 13.49
N LEU A 113 -18.18 -2.11 12.21
CA LEU A 113 -16.89 -2.37 11.58
C LEU A 113 -16.10 -1.05 11.46
N SER A 114 -14.91 -0.99 12.05
CA SER A 114 -14.05 0.19 11.92
C SER A 114 -13.48 0.30 10.52
N GLU A 115 -13.27 1.53 10.02
CA GLU A 115 -12.57 1.70 8.75
C GLU A 115 -11.18 1.06 8.81
N GLY A 116 -10.84 0.24 7.81
CA GLY A 116 -9.55 -0.43 7.77
C GLY A 116 -9.46 -1.47 6.66
N TRP A 117 -8.29 -2.09 6.53
CA TRP A 117 -8.07 -3.19 5.58
C TRP A 117 -8.60 -4.51 6.15
N TYR A 118 -9.41 -5.20 5.36
CA TYR A 118 -9.97 -6.50 5.69
C TYR A 118 -9.73 -7.52 4.59
N ARG A 119 -9.58 -8.78 4.97
CA ARG A 119 -9.47 -9.93 4.08
C ARG A 119 -10.53 -10.97 4.42
N PHE A 120 -11.25 -11.46 3.40
CA PHE A 120 -12.07 -12.67 3.56
C PHE A 120 -11.15 -13.89 3.60
N GLU A 121 -11.32 -14.72 4.64
CA GLU A 121 -10.50 -15.91 4.82
C GLU A 121 -11.30 -17.04 5.46
N GLY A 122 -10.94 -18.29 5.15
CA GLY A 122 -11.56 -19.46 5.77
C GLY A 122 -13.02 -19.64 5.36
N ALA A 123 -13.89 -19.95 6.31
CA ALA A 123 -15.28 -20.31 6.04
C ALA A 123 -16.12 -19.15 5.47
N ALA A 124 -15.68 -17.90 5.63
CA ALA A 124 -16.31 -16.75 5.00
C ALA A 124 -16.08 -16.71 3.47
N GLY A 125 -15.09 -17.45 2.96
CA GLY A 125 -14.61 -17.38 1.58
C GLY A 125 -13.28 -16.66 1.45
N THR A 126 -12.85 -16.44 0.21
CA THR A 126 -11.55 -15.83 -0.13
C THR A 126 -11.68 -14.40 -0.69
N LYS A 127 -12.89 -14.00 -1.11
CA LYS A 127 -13.15 -12.72 -1.77
C LYS A 127 -14.62 -12.31 -1.66
N MET A 128 -14.95 -11.06 -2.00
CA MET A 128 -16.35 -10.66 -2.16
C MET A 128 -16.97 -11.25 -3.44
N PRO A 129 -18.28 -11.58 -3.45
CA PRO A 129 -19.00 -11.92 -4.67
C PRO A 129 -18.96 -10.77 -5.68
N THR A 130 -18.73 -11.08 -6.96
CA THR A 130 -18.77 -10.10 -8.06
C THR A 130 -20.11 -10.08 -8.79
N THR A 131 -21.03 -10.93 -8.36
CA THR A 131 -22.42 -10.98 -8.80
C THR A 131 -23.33 -10.66 -7.62
N SER A 132 -24.54 -10.17 -7.91
CA SER A 132 -25.52 -9.88 -6.88
C SER A 132 -25.83 -11.10 -6.02
N VAL A 133 -25.89 -10.87 -4.72
CA VAL A 133 -26.37 -11.83 -3.72
C VAL A 133 -27.81 -11.47 -3.38
N ASP A 134 -28.73 -12.43 -3.38
CA ASP A 134 -30.15 -12.21 -3.07
C ASP A 134 -30.33 -11.76 -1.61
N ASP A 135 -31.42 -11.05 -1.31
CA ASP A 135 -31.69 -10.62 0.07
C ASP A 135 -31.83 -11.80 1.04
N TYR A 136 -31.62 -11.55 2.34
CA TYR A 136 -31.60 -12.59 3.39
C TYR A 136 -30.46 -13.63 3.27
N HIS A 137 -29.32 -13.24 2.70
CA HIS A 137 -28.11 -14.04 2.63
C HIS A 137 -26.95 -13.40 3.41
N CYS A 138 -25.86 -14.15 3.60
CA CYS A 138 -24.70 -13.73 4.38
C CYS A 138 -25.10 -13.29 5.80
N ASN A 139 -26.16 -13.91 6.34
CA ASN A 139 -26.71 -13.60 7.65
C ASN A 139 -27.04 -12.12 7.82
N THR A 140 -27.64 -11.52 6.79
CA THR A 140 -28.08 -10.13 6.83
C THR A 140 -29.29 -9.92 5.92
N VAL A 141 -30.02 -8.82 6.10
CA VAL A 141 -31.14 -8.47 5.24
C VAL A 141 -30.66 -7.86 3.93
N PHE A 142 -29.57 -7.09 3.95
CA PHE A 142 -29.00 -6.40 2.79
C PHE A 142 -27.57 -6.88 2.53
N PRO A 143 -27.39 -7.99 1.77
CA PRO A 143 -26.09 -8.54 1.48
C PRO A 143 -25.31 -7.66 0.49
N GLY A 144 -24.06 -7.38 0.85
CA GLY A 144 -23.13 -6.56 0.09
C GLY A 144 -22.25 -7.39 -0.85
N TRP A 145 -22.18 -7.00 -2.11
CA TRP A 145 -21.38 -7.62 -3.16
C TRP A 145 -20.61 -6.58 -3.95
N LEU A 146 -19.49 -6.98 -4.55
CA LEU A 146 -18.62 -6.09 -5.32
C LEU A 146 -19.19 -5.87 -6.72
N ASN A 147 -19.59 -4.64 -7.03
CA ASN A 147 -20.01 -4.25 -8.36
C ASN A 147 -18.81 -3.73 -9.16
N GLY A 148 -18.19 -4.64 -9.91
CA GLY A 148 -17.08 -4.34 -10.80
C GLY A 148 -16.08 -5.49 -10.92
N ALA A 149 -15.14 -5.34 -11.85
CA ALA A 149 -14.08 -6.33 -12.04
C ALA A 149 -13.04 -6.29 -10.92
N GLU A 150 -12.56 -7.45 -10.50
CA GLU A 150 -11.41 -7.58 -9.59
C GLU A 150 -10.14 -6.97 -10.23
N PRO A 151 -9.30 -6.23 -9.48
CA PRO A 151 -8.05 -5.69 -9.99
C PRO A 151 -6.99 -6.77 -10.22
N THR A 152 -6.06 -6.51 -11.12
CA THR A 152 -4.79 -7.22 -11.24
C THR A 152 -3.77 -6.69 -10.22
N VAL A 153 -2.66 -7.39 -10.05
CA VAL A 153 -1.55 -6.94 -9.18
C VAL A 153 -0.97 -5.60 -9.66
N GLY A 154 -0.90 -5.39 -10.98
CA GLY A 154 -0.33 -4.18 -11.57
C GLY A 154 -1.18 -2.93 -11.39
N ASP A 155 -2.49 -3.09 -11.13
CA ASP A 155 -3.40 -1.96 -10.94
C ASP A 155 -3.20 -1.24 -9.60
N GLY A 156 -2.56 -1.90 -8.63
CA GLY A 156 -2.36 -1.34 -7.30
C GLY A 156 -3.67 -1.17 -6.51
N GLU A 157 -3.82 -0.04 -5.84
CA GLU A 157 -5.03 0.30 -5.10
C GLU A 157 -6.09 0.90 -6.03
N VAL A 158 -7.28 0.29 -6.05
CA VAL A 158 -8.37 0.72 -6.92
C VAL A 158 -9.63 1.00 -6.13
N PHE A 159 -10.39 2.01 -6.57
CA PHE A 159 -11.73 2.25 -6.05
C PHE A 159 -12.74 1.29 -6.67
N ARG A 160 -13.64 0.76 -5.85
CA ARG A 160 -14.76 -0.10 -6.27
C ARG A 160 -16.02 0.20 -5.49
N THR A 161 -17.15 -0.13 -6.10
CA THR A 161 -18.46 0.03 -5.49
C THR A 161 -18.90 -1.32 -4.91
N VAL A 162 -19.25 -1.35 -3.64
CA VAL A 162 -20.03 -2.43 -3.03
C VAL A 162 -21.50 -2.05 -3.13
N CYS A 163 -22.29 -2.90 -3.77
CA CYS A 163 -23.74 -2.79 -3.86
C CYS A 163 -24.40 -3.66 -2.79
N PHE A 164 -25.50 -3.19 -2.21
CA PHE A 164 -26.30 -3.93 -1.24
C PHE A 164 -27.67 -4.24 -1.84
N THR A 165 -28.00 -5.53 -1.95
CA THR A 165 -29.23 -6.01 -2.57
C THR A 165 -30.43 -5.89 -1.63
N ARG A 166 -31.61 -5.54 -2.17
CA ARG A 166 -32.89 -5.68 -1.47
C ARG A 166 -34.03 -5.94 -2.44
N GLY A 167 -34.73 -7.07 -2.29
CA GLY A 167 -35.79 -7.47 -3.20
C GLY A 167 -35.30 -7.54 -4.64
N ALA A 168 -36.02 -6.90 -5.56
CA ALA A 168 -35.64 -6.86 -6.98
C ALA A 168 -34.52 -5.85 -7.32
N ASP A 169 -34.14 -4.98 -6.37
CA ASP A 169 -33.09 -3.97 -6.58
C ASP A 169 -31.74 -4.53 -6.10
N THR A 170 -30.89 -4.89 -7.06
CA THR A 170 -29.58 -5.51 -6.80
C THR A 170 -28.54 -4.52 -6.31
N CYS A 171 -28.80 -3.21 -6.37
CA CYS A 171 -27.91 -2.17 -5.84
C CYS A 171 -28.71 -1.05 -5.16
N LYS A 172 -29.55 -1.45 -4.20
CA LYS A 172 -30.44 -0.52 -3.48
C LYS A 172 -29.68 0.58 -2.73
N HIS A 173 -28.54 0.21 -2.16
CA HIS A 173 -27.59 1.10 -1.53
C HIS A 173 -26.18 0.73 -2.00
N SER A 174 -25.25 1.68 -1.98
CA SER A 174 -23.87 1.39 -2.33
C SER A 174 -22.87 2.17 -1.48
N ILE A 175 -21.66 1.62 -1.39
CA ILE A 175 -20.52 2.22 -0.71
C ILE A 175 -19.31 2.07 -1.62
N THR A 176 -18.52 3.14 -1.75
CA THR A 176 -17.22 3.07 -2.43
C THR A 176 -16.16 2.64 -1.44
N ILE A 177 -15.40 1.60 -1.79
CA ILE A 177 -14.26 1.09 -1.03
C ILE A 177 -12.99 1.20 -1.86
N VAL A 178 -11.83 1.08 -1.21
CA VAL A 178 -10.57 0.78 -1.88
C VAL A 178 -10.34 -0.72 -1.79
N MET A 179 -9.89 -1.36 -2.86
CA MET A 179 -9.43 -2.75 -2.81
C MET A 179 -8.11 -2.91 -3.54
N LYS A 180 -7.37 -3.96 -3.19
CA LYS A 180 -6.07 -4.25 -3.77
C LYS A 180 -5.90 -5.75 -3.96
N ASN A 181 -5.26 -6.13 -5.06
CA ASN A 181 -4.82 -7.49 -5.30
C ASN A 181 -3.39 -7.66 -4.77
N CYS A 182 -3.21 -8.51 -3.76
CA CYS A 182 -1.93 -8.81 -3.12
C CYS A 182 -1.20 -10.00 -3.78
N GLY A 183 -1.61 -10.40 -4.98
CA GLY A 183 -1.07 -11.54 -5.73
C GLY A 183 -1.92 -12.79 -5.56
N SER A 184 -1.97 -13.33 -4.34
CA SER A 184 -2.69 -14.57 -4.03
C SER A 184 -4.05 -14.37 -3.35
N TYR A 185 -4.37 -13.14 -2.95
CA TYR A 185 -5.63 -12.79 -2.29
C TYR A 185 -5.95 -11.30 -2.47
N PHE A 186 -7.18 -10.94 -2.13
CA PHE A 186 -7.66 -9.57 -2.15
C PHE A 186 -7.81 -9.03 -0.73
N ILE A 187 -7.55 -7.73 -0.59
CA ILE A 187 -7.88 -6.96 0.59
C ILE A 187 -8.83 -5.82 0.21
N TYR A 188 -9.66 -5.43 1.17
CA TYR A 188 -10.71 -4.46 1.00
C TYR A 188 -10.62 -3.45 2.14
N LYS A 189 -10.45 -2.17 1.82
CA LYS A 189 -10.55 -1.09 2.80
C LYS A 189 -12.02 -0.78 3.03
N LEU A 190 -12.61 -1.50 4.00
CA LEU A 190 -14.03 -1.43 4.30
C LEU A 190 -14.31 -0.29 5.27
N VAL A 191 -15.54 0.23 5.19
CA VAL A 191 -16.09 1.26 6.08
C VAL A 191 -17.40 0.77 6.70
N PRO A 192 -17.82 1.28 7.86
CA PRO A 192 -19.09 0.90 8.46
C PRO A 192 -20.26 1.31 7.56
N PRO A 193 -21.20 0.40 7.22
CA PRO A 193 -22.44 0.77 6.56
C PRO A 193 -23.32 1.68 7.44
N PRO A 194 -24.21 2.49 6.84
CA PRO A 194 -24.94 3.54 7.55
C PRO A 194 -26.01 3.03 8.55
N ALA A 195 -26.39 1.75 8.49
CA ALA A 195 -27.37 1.18 9.41
C ALA A 195 -27.10 -0.31 9.70
N CYS A 196 -27.69 -0.84 10.76
CA CYS A 196 -27.52 -2.25 11.13
C CYS A 196 -28.47 -3.20 10.37
N ASN A 197 -28.38 -3.19 9.04
CA ASN A 197 -29.05 -4.19 8.19
C ASN A 197 -28.16 -4.65 7.02
N TYR A 198 -26.95 -4.10 6.92
CA TYR A 198 -26.01 -4.32 5.83
C TYR A 198 -24.83 -5.15 6.30
N ARG A 199 -24.39 -6.09 5.48
CA ARG A 199 -23.20 -6.89 5.76
C ARG A 199 -22.43 -7.21 4.48
N TYR A 200 -21.11 -7.14 4.53
CA TYR A 200 -20.24 -7.53 3.41
C TYR A 200 -20.18 -9.06 3.30
N CYS A 201 -20.51 -9.58 2.11
CA CYS A 201 -20.49 -11.01 1.80
C CYS A 201 -19.14 -11.50 1.31
N GLY A 202 -18.86 -12.78 1.57
CA GLY A 202 -17.74 -13.49 0.99
C GLY A 202 -18.18 -14.68 0.11
N THR A 203 -17.34 -15.06 -0.84
CA THR A 203 -17.44 -16.22 -1.73
C THR A 203 -16.05 -16.83 -1.92
N ASP A 204 -15.98 -18.00 -2.54
CA ASP A 204 -14.72 -18.52 -3.11
C ASP A 204 -14.55 -18.04 -4.57
#